data_AF-A0A510ULD6-F1
#
_entry.id   AF-A0A510ULD6-F1
#
_cell.length_a   1.000
_cell.length_b   1.000
_cell.length_c   1.000
_cell.angle_alpha   90.00
_cell.angle_beta   90.00
_cell.angle_gamma   90.00
#
_symmetry.space_group_name_H-M   'P 1'
#
loop_
_entity.id
_entity.type
_entity.pdbx_description
1 polymer ?
#
loop_
_entity_poly.entity_id
_entity_poly.type
_entity_poly.pdbx_seq_one_letter_code
_entity_poly.pdbx_strand_id
1 'polypeptide(L)'
;MSREERLQVANTILTQLGGHRFFIMTGAKQPIAIESGVMFTLPARLAKQGINRVRIELNDSDTYTMTTLKVNARRDESKEIQCESFIYCDQLEAVFEEMTGVYTRF
;
A
#
# COMPACT_ATOMS: atom_id res chain seq x y z
N MET A 1 -18.49 5.39 6.81
CA MET A 1 -17.55 6.51 6.91
C MET A 1 -17.88 7.60 5.89
N SER A 2 -17.75 8.85 6.30
CA SER A 2 -17.81 10.02 5.41
C SER A 2 -16.60 10.05 4.47
N ARG A 3 -16.65 10.88 3.42
CA ARG A 3 -15.49 11.06 2.52
C ARG A 3 -14.27 11.60 3.25
N GLU A 4 -14.48 12.51 4.19
CA GLU A 4 -13.41 13.14 4.98
C GLU A 4 -12.72 12.12 5.89
N GLU A 5 -13.49 11.26 6.55
CA GLU A 5 -12.97 10.17 7.39
C GLU A 5 -12.09 9.21 6.57
N ARG A 6 -12.52 8.82 5.37
CA ARG A 6 -11.71 7.95 4.49
C ARG A 6 -10.39 8.62 4.07
N LEU A 7 -10.43 9.91 3.75
CA LEU A 7 -9.22 10.66 3.41
C LEU A 7 -8.28 10.76 4.61
N GLN A 8 -8.82 10.95 5.81
CA GLN A 8 -8.04 10.98 7.04
C GLN A 8 -7.33 9.64 7.28
N VAL A 9 -8.03 8.51 7.21
CA VAL A 9 -7.44 7.17 7.36
C VAL A 9 -6.34 6.94 6.31
N ALA A 10 -6.61 7.25 5.05
CA ALA A 10 -5.63 7.09 3.98
C ALA A 10 -4.37 7.93 4.22
N ASN A 11 -4.51 9.19 4.64
CA ASN A 11 -3.39 10.08 4.94
C ASN A 11 -2.59 9.61 6.16
N THR A 12 -3.25 9.07 7.18
CA THR A 12 -2.58 8.47 8.34
C THR A 12 -1.69 7.30 7.92
N ILE A 13 -2.22 6.37 7.11
CA ILE A 13 -1.45 5.21 6.62
C ILE A 13 -0.24 5.67 5.78
N LEU A 14 -0.46 6.63 4.86
CA LEU A 14 0.64 7.16 4.04
C LEU A 14 1.71 7.84 4.88
N THR A 15 1.33 8.54 5.96
CA THR A 15 2.26 9.16 6.90
C THR A 15 3.08 8.11 7.64
N GLN A 16 2.44 7.02 8.11
CA GLN A 16 3.11 5.91 8.78
C GLN A 16 4.07 5.14 7.87
N LEU A 17 3.78 5.06 6.56
CA LEU A 17 4.70 4.52 5.55
C LEU A 17 5.94 5.42 5.28
N GLY A 18 6.01 6.61 5.89
CA GLY A 18 7.10 7.58 5.67
C GLY A 18 6.68 8.85 4.90
N GLY A 19 5.39 9.02 4.63
CA GLY A 19 4.84 10.25 4.06
C GLY A 19 5.45 10.61 2.71
N HIS A 20 5.92 11.86 2.57
CA HIS A 20 6.51 12.31 1.30
C HIS A 20 7.77 11.51 0.89
N ARG A 21 8.57 11.07 1.87
CA ARG A 21 9.76 10.25 1.62
C ARG A 21 9.40 8.94 0.93
N PHE A 22 8.32 8.29 1.36
CA PHE A 22 7.84 7.05 0.76
C PHE A 22 7.63 7.18 -0.75
N PHE A 23 7.00 8.27 -1.20
CA PHE A 23 6.77 8.51 -2.62
C PHE A 23 8.06 8.77 -3.40
N ILE A 24 9.01 9.50 -2.81
CA ILE A 24 10.32 9.75 -3.43
C ILE A 24 11.09 8.45 -3.61
N MET A 25 11.13 7.61 -2.57
CA MET A 25 11.95 6.39 -2.55
C MET A 25 11.37 5.28 -3.43
N THR A 26 10.05 5.12 -3.42
CA THR A 26 9.38 4.00 -4.09
C THR A 26 8.85 4.36 -5.50
N GLY A 27 8.77 5.65 -5.83
CA GLY A 27 8.08 6.11 -7.03
C GLY A 27 6.58 5.78 -7.05
N ALA A 28 5.99 5.45 -5.91
CA ALA A 28 4.56 5.21 -5.78
C ALA A 28 3.76 6.40 -6.30
N LYS A 29 2.58 6.13 -6.85
CA LYS A 29 1.72 7.16 -7.45
C LYS A 29 0.25 6.83 -7.29
N GLN A 30 -0.56 7.87 -7.52
CA GLN A 30 -2.01 7.79 -7.54
C GLN A 30 -2.59 7.14 -6.26
N PRO A 31 -2.25 7.65 -5.06
CA PRO A 31 -2.90 7.19 -3.85
C PRO A 31 -4.40 7.51 -3.91
N ILE A 32 -5.22 6.51 -3.63
CA ILE A 32 -6.67 6.59 -3.62
C ILE A 32 -7.14 6.11 -2.25
N ALA A 33 -7.90 6.95 -1.55
CA ALA A 33 -8.58 6.54 -0.34
C ALA A 33 -9.68 5.51 -0.69
N ILE A 34 -9.65 4.37 -0.01
CA ILE A 34 -10.67 3.33 -0.08
C ILE A 34 -11.50 3.35 1.21
N GLU A 35 -12.38 2.37 1.41
CA GLU A 35 -13.35 2.38 2.51
C GLU A 35 -12.70 2.56 3.89
N SER A 36 -11.67 1.78 4.21
CA SER A 36 -10.94 1.85 5.48
C SER A 36 -9.43 1.94 5.27
N GLY A 37 -8.96 2.59 4.20
CA GLY A 37 -7.53 2.57 3.92
C GLY A 37 -7.08 3.31 2.66
N VAL A 38 -5.96 2.87 2.11
CA VAL A 38 -5.36 3.46 0.92
C VAL A 38 -4.93 2.38 -0.08
N MET A 39 -5.07 2.71 -1.37
CA MET A 39 -4.51 1.93 -2.46
C MET A 39 -3.65 2.83 -3.33
N PHE A 40 -2.49 2.34 -3.76
CA PHE A 40 -1.60 3.08 -4.64
C PHE A 40 -0.92 2.16 -5.65
N THR A 41 -0.30 2.76 -6.66
CA THR A 41 0.37 2.06 -7.75
C THR A 41 1.88 2.24 -7.65
N LEU A 42 2.61 1.14 -7.80
CA LEU A 42 4.07 1.16 -7.92
C LEU A 42 4.49 1.26 -9.40
N PRO A 43 5.67 1.82 -9.69
CA PRO A 43 6.25 1.78 -11.02
C PRO A 43 6.34 0.34 -11.56
N ALA A 44 6.02 0.16 -12.83
CA ALA A 44 6.07 -1.15 -13.45
C ALA A 44 7.49 -1.72 -13.39
N ARG A 45 7.61 -3.02 -13.08
CA ARG A 45 8.89 -3.76 -12.99
C ARG A 45 9.83 -3.30 -11.86
N LEU A 46 9.39 -2.43 -10.95
CA LEU A 46 10.18 -2.04 -9.78
C LEU A 46 10.12 -3.11 -8.68
N ALA A 47 8.90 -3.52 -8.31
CA ALA A 47 8.68 -4.50 -7.26
C ALA A 47 8.83 -5.94 -7.78
N LYS A 48 9.19 -6.85 -6.88
CA LYS A 48 9.31 -8.29 -7.18
C LYS A 48 7.98 -8.88 -7.63
N GLN A 49 8.04 -10.02 -8.32
CA GLN A 49 6.87 -10.77 -8.81
C GLN A 49 5.92 -9.96 -9.73
N GLY A 50 6.36 -8.80 -10.22
CA GLY A 50 5.55 -7.90 -11.05
C GLY A 50 4.44 -7.20 -10.28
N ILE A 51 4.56 -7.09 -8.95
CA ILE A 51 3.64 -6.29 -8.14
C ILE A 51 3.64 -4.86 -8.66
N ASN A 52 2.44 -4.31 -8.82
CA ASN A 52 2.27 -2.93 -9.28
C ASN A 52 1.13 -2.20 -8.56
N ARG A 53 0.45 -2.86 -7.63
CA ARG A 53 -0.56 -2.25 -6.78
C ARG A 53 -0.42 -2.75 -5.36
N VAL A 54 -0.60 -1.86 -4.40
CA VAL A 54 -0.62 -2.19 -2.98
C VAL A 54 -1.90 -1.60 -2.40
N ARG A 55 -2.61 -2.41 -1.61
CA ARG A 55 -3.78 -2.02 -0.84
C ARG A 55 -3.44 -2.21 0.63
N ILE A 56 -3.77 -1.23 1.46
CA ILE A 56 -3.61 -1.30 2.90
C ILE A 56 -4.93 -0.88 3.52
N GLU A 57 -5.48 -1.75 4.36
CA GLU A 57 -6.77 -1.59 5.03
C GLU A 57 -6.57 -1.61 6.54
N LEU A 58 -7.15 -0.62 7.22
CA LEU A 58 -7.24 -0.57 8.67
C LEU A 58 -8.38 -1.48 9.14
N ASN A 59 -8.07 -2.33 10.11
CA ASN A 59 -9.03 -3.24 10.74
C ASN A 59 -9.52 -2.67 12.08
N ASP A 60 -10.64 -3.18 12.58
CA ASP A 60 -11.23 -2.78 13.87
C ASP A 60 -10.31 -3.06 15.08
N SER A 61 -9.30 -3.92 14.90
CA SER A 61 -8.28 -4.24 15.91
C SER A 61 -7.12 -3.23 15.99
N ASP A 62 -7.22 -2.08 15.30
CA ASP A 62 -6.15 -1.09 15.15
C ASP A 62 -4.86 -1.66 14.54
N THR A 63 -5.03 -2.67 13.68
CA THR A 63 -3.96 -3.27 12.88
C THR A 63 -4.29 -3.12 11.40
N TYR A 64 -3.28 -3.28 10.55
CA TYR A 64 -3.43 -3.20 9.10
C TYR A 64 -3.39 -4.58 8.45
N THR A 65 -4.09 -4.69 7.33
CA THR A 65 -3.92 -5.75 6.34
C THR A 65 -3.31 -5.14 5.09
N MET A 66 -2.20 -5.70 4.62
CA MET A 66 -1.53 -5.27 3.39
C MET A 66 -1.67 -6.35 2.32
N THR A 67 -2.24 -5.98 1.18
CA THR A 67 -2.40 -6.87 0.02
C THR A 67 -1.62 -6.30 -1.16
N THR A 68 -0.76 -7.13 -1.76
CA THR A 68 -0.04 -6.79 -2.99
C THR A 68 -0.68 -7.44 -4.19
N LEU A 69 -0.80 -6.69 -5.28
CA LEU A 69 -1.45 -7.16 -6.50
C LEU A 69 -0.58 -6.91 -7.72
N LYS A 70 -0.75 -7.82 -8.69
CA LYS A 70 -0.36 -7.65 -10.07
C LYS A 70 -1.61 -7.39 -10.90
N VAL A 71 -1.79 -6.14 -11.32
CA VAL A 71 -2.93 -5.70 -12.12
C VAL A 71 -2.50 -5.45 -13.55
N ASN A 72 -3.22 -6.04 -14.50
CA ASN A 72 -3.07 -5.80 -15.92
C ASN A 72 -4.37 -5.22 -16.49
N ALA A 73 -4.49 -3.90 -16.45
CA ALA A 73 -5.68 -3.18 -16.90
C ALA A 73 -6.03 -3.42 -18.38
N ARG A 74 -5.06 -3.78 -19.23
CA ARG A 74 -5.34 -4.07 -20.66
C ARG A 74 -6.04 -5.41 -20.87
N ARG A 75 -5.90 -6.34 -19.92
CA ARG A 75 -6.52 -7.67 -19.96
C ARG A 75 -7.64 -7.83 -18.94
N ASP A 76 -7.97 -6.76 -18.21
CA ASP A 76 -8.90 -6.78 -17.08
C ASP A 76 -8.56 -7.87 -16.04
N GLU A 77 -7.26 -8.12 -15.84
CA GLU A 77 -6.76 -9.14 -14.92
C GLU A 77 -6.23 -8.49 -13.64
N SER A 78 -6.63 -9.02 -12.49
CA SER A 78 -6.05 -8.67 -11.20
C SER A 78 -5.72 -9.94 -10.43
N LYS A 79 -4.45 -10.11 -10.08
CA LYS A 79 -3.97 -11.24 -9.30
C LYS A 79 -3.40 -10.74 -7.97
N GLU A 80 -3.93 -11.27 -6.87
CA GLU A 80 -3.30 -11.14 -5.56
C GLU A 80 -2.00 -11.95 -5.52
N ILE A 81 -0.93 -11.33 -5.03
CA ILE A 81 0.41 -11.94 -4.96
C ILE A 81 0.71 -12.39 -3.54
N GLN A 82 0.47 -11.51 -2.56
CA GLN A 82 0.65 -11.78 -1.14
C GLN A 82 -0.34 -10.93 -0.33
N CYS A 83 -0.70 -11.42 0.85
CA CYS A 83 -1.55 -10.74 1.82
C CYS A 83 -1.02 -11.01 3.22
N GLU A 84 -0.74 -9.94 3.97
CA GLU A 84 -0.24 -10.00 5.36
C GLU A 84 -1.21 -9.23 6.26
N SER A 85 -1.54 -9.79 7.43
CA SER A 85 -2.51 -9.24 8.38
C SER A 85 -1.87 -8.99 9.74
N PHE A 86 -2.58 -8.31 10.64
CA PHE A 86 -2.10 -8.00 12.00
C PHE A 86 -0.81 -7.16 12.01
N ILE A 87 -0.66 -6.29 11.01
CA ILE A 87 0.50 -5.41 10.89
C ILE A 87 0.28 -4.20 11.80
N TYR A 88 1.22 -3.92 12.70
CA TYR A 88 1.18 -2.69 13.50
C TYR A 88 1.73 -1.50 12.72
N CYS A 89 1.39 -0.28 13.16
CA CYS A 89 1.77 0.95 12.44
C CYS A 89 3.28 1.10 12.22
N ASP A 90 4.11 0.65 13.17
CA ASP A 90 5.57 0.67 13.14
C ASP A 90 6.17 -0.43 12.22
N GLN A 91 5.36 -1.40 11.81
CA GLN A 91 5.76 -2.50 10.94
C GLN A 91 5.45 -2.24 9.45
N LEU A 92 4.65 -1.23 9.13
CA LEU A 92 4.18 -0.97 7.76
C LEU A 92 5.32 -0.81 6.75
N GLU A 93 6.37 -0.04 7.07
CA GLU A 93 7.54 0.12 6.17
C GLU A 93 8.25 -1.24 5.97
N ALA A 94 8.48 -2.00 7.03
CA ALA A 94 9.21 -3.27 6.97
C ALA A 94 8.45 -4.34 6.17
N VAL A 95 7.14 -4.49 6.42
CA VAL A 95 6.29 -5.44 5.70
C VAL A 95 6.16 -5.03 4.23
N PHE A 96 6.04 -3.73 3.93
CA PHE A 96 6.05 -3.27 2.55
C PHE A 96 7.35 -3.64 1.82
N GLU A 97 8.51 -3.38 2.44
CA GLU A 97 9.82 -3.73 1.89
C GLU A 97 9.94 -5.25 1.67
N GLU A 98 9.50 -6.04 2.64
CA GLU A 98 9.50 -7.50 2.55
C GLU A 98 8.61 -8.01 1.41
N MET A 99 7.36 -7.54 1.32
CA MET A 99 6.40 -8.01 0.33
C MET A 99 6.74 -7.56 -1.09
N THR A 100 7.28 -6.34 -1.25
CA THR A 100 7.51 -5.73 -2.57
C THR A 100 8.97 -5.78 -3.05
N GLY A 101 9.93 -5.91 -2.13
CA GLY A 101 11.36 -5.77 -2.41
C GLY A 101 11.79 -4.33 -2.72
N VAL A 102 10.95 -3.33 -2.43
CA VAL A 102 11.23 -1.91 -2.71
C VAL A 102 11.53 -1.18 -1.41
N TYR A 103 12.74 -0.62 -1.31
CA TYR A 103 13.17 0.12 -0.12
C TYR A 103 12.44 1.46 0.04
N THR A 104 12.10 1.79 1.28
CA THR A 104 11.36 3.00 1.69
C THR A 104 12.26 4.09 2.26
N ARG A 105 13.55 3.79 2.41
CA ARG A 105 14.63 4.63 2.94
C ARG A 105 15.96 4.31 2.25
N PHE A 106 16.92 5.23 2.38
CA PHE A 106 18.29 5.09 1.86
C PHE A 106 19.09 4.05 2.65
#